data_AF-A0A931X444-F1
#
_entry.id   AF-A0A931X444-F1
#
_cell.length_a   1.000
_cell.length_b   1.000
_cell.length_c   1.000
_cell.angle_alpha   90.00
_cell.angle_beta   90.00
_cell.angle_gamma   90.00
#
_symmetry.space_group_name_H-M   'P 1'
#
loop_
_entity.id
_entity.type
_entity.pdbx_description
1 polymer ?
#
loop_
_entity_poly.entity_id
_entity_poly.type
_entity_poly.pdbx_seq_one_letter_code
_entity_poly.pdbx_strand_id
1 'polypeptide(L)'
;MHFQQFYLGCLAHASYLIGSEGEAAVVDPQRDVEQYVSEAEAHGLRIRYVIETHLHADFVSGHRELAERTGAEIVFGARAEAEFPHRAVRDGDELRVGHV
;
A
#
# COMPACT_ATOMS: atom_id res chain seq x y z
N MET A 1 2.41 13.70 10.40
CA MET A 1 2.94 12.74 9.40
C MET A 1 3.51 11.55 10.16
N HIS A 2 3.09 10.35 9.79
CA HIS A 2 3.58 9.07 10.30
C HIS A 2 4.26 8.33 9.14
N PHE A 3 5.40 7.71 9.38
CA PHE A 3 6.14 6.95 8.39
C PHE A 3 6.73 5.72 9.08
N GLN A 4 6.42 4.54 8.56
CA GLN A 4 6.92 3.28 9.09
C GLN A 4 7.40 2.39 7.95
N GLN A 5 8.62 1.86 8.07
CA GLN A 5 9.14 0.82 7.18
C GLN A 5 8.93 -0.55 7.82
N PHE A 6 8.52 -1.52 7.02
CA PHE A 6 8.46 -2.94 7.37
C PHE A 6 9.40 -3.69 6.46
N TYR A 7 10.35 -4.43 7.05
CA TYR A 7 11.38 -5.14 6.32
C TYR A 7 11.29 -6.65 6.57
N LEU A 8 11.09 -7.43 5.51
CA LEU A 8 11.06 -8.88 5.56
C LEU A 8 12.42 -9.44 5.18
N GLY A 9 13.23 -9.75 6.20
CA GLY A 9 14.64 -10.08 6.03
C GLY A 9 14.93 -11.28 5.11
N CYS A 10 14.06 -12.30 5.08
CA CYS A 10 14.27 -13.48 4.24
C CYS A 10 14.09 -13.20 2.74
N LEU A 11 13.37 -12.15 2.37
CA LEU A 11 13.18 -11.73 0.97
C LEU A 11 13.95 -10.44 0.64
N ALA A 12 14.62 -9.84 1.63
CA ALA A 12 15.17 -8.49 1.53
C ALA A 12 14.13 -7.46 1.01
N HIS A 13 12.85 -7.68 1.34
CA HIS A 13 11.73 -6.89 0.86
C HIS A 13 11.39 -5.77 1.83
N ALA A 14 11.24 -4.55 1.32
CA ALA A 14 10.84 -3.38 2.08
C ALA A 14 9.46 -2.91 1.63
N SER A 15 8.60 -2.64 2.61
CA SER A 15 7.26 -2.09 2.42
C SER A 15 7.06 -0.94 3.39
N TYR A 16 6.11 -0.05 3.11
CA TYR A 16 6.01 1.21 3.84
C TYR A 16 4.56 1.54 4.17
N LEU A 17 4.34 2.15 5.34
CA LEU A 17 3.09 2.83 5.68
C LEU A 17 3.39 4.31 5.85
N ILE A 18 2.62 5.14 5.14
CA ILE A 18 2.73 6.60 5.15
C ILE A 18 1.38 7.14 5.60
N GLY A 19 1.35 7.92 6.66
CA GLY A 19 0.11 8.43 7.27
C GLY A 19 0.10 9.94 7.50
N SER A 20 -1.05 10.55 7.31
CA SER A 20 -1.30 11.96 7.65
C SER A 20 -2.80 12.19 7.88
N GLU A 21 -3.15 12.96 8.90
CA GLU A 21 -4.52 13.35 9.24
C GLU A 21 -5.55 12.21 9.23
N GLY A 22 -5.24 11.11 9.89
CA GLY A 22 -6.17 9.97 9.99
C GLY A 22 -6.28 9.15 8.70
N GLU A 23 -5.50 9.46 7.67
CA GLU A 23 -5.41 8.67 6.43
C GLU A 23 -4.03 8.06 6.28
N ALA A 24 -3.95 6.91 5.61
CA ALA A 24 -2.70 6.26 5.29
C ALA A 24 -2.69 5.66 3.88
N ALA A 25 -1.49 5.45 3.35
CA ALA A 25 -1.20 4.61 2.21
C ALA A 25 -0.17 3.54 2.60
N VAL A 26 -0.31 2.35 2.02
CA VAL A 26 0.69 1.28 2.13
C VAL A 26 1.34 1.07 0.77
N VAL A 27 2.67 0.99 0.74
CA VAL A 27 3.46 0.75 -0.48
C VAL A 27 4.05 -0.66 -0.43
N ASP A 28 3.80 -1.44 -1.49
CA ASP A 28 4.27 -2.82 -1.72
C ASP A 28 4.04 -3.77 -0.53
N PRO A 29 2.78 -3.94 -0.05
CA PRO A 29 2.50 -4.80 1.10
C PRO A 29 2.94 -6.24 0.91
N GLN A 30 3.56 -6.79 1.96
CA GLN A 30 3.78 -8.22 2.15
C GLN A 30 2.46 -9.00 2.13
N ARG A 31 2.55 -10.31 1.88
CA ARG A 31 1.36 -11.18 1.88
C ARG A 31 0.62 -11.20 3.22
N ASP A 32 1.37 -11.18 4.32
CA ASP A 32 0.80 -11.01 5.65
C ASP A 32 0.55 -9.52 5.92
N VAL A 33 -0.73 -9.15 5.89
CA VAL A 33 -1.15 -7.74 5.93
C VAL A 33 -1.49 -7.26 7.34
N GLU A 34 -1.49 -8.14 8.33
CA GLU A 34 -1.94 -7.81 9.69
C GLU A 34 -1.10 -6.69 10.30
N GLN A 35 0.21 -6.69 10.05
CA GLN A 35 1.13 -5.67 10.51
C GLN A 35 0.73 -4.25 10.06
N TYR A 36 0.16 -4.10 8.86
CA TYR A 36 -0.27 -2.80 8.35
C TYR A 36 -1.59 -2.34 8.97
N VAL A 37 -2.54 -3.27 9.11
CA VAL A 37 -3.84 -3.01 9.74
C VAL A 37 -3.64 -2.61 11.21
N SER A 38 -2.86 -3.41 11.95
CA SER A 38 -2.52 -3.15 13.34
C SER A 38 -1.79 -1.81 13.52
N GLU A 39 -0.80 -1.50 12.67
CA GLU A 39 -0.06 -0.22 12.75
C GLU A 39 -0.98 0.98 12.49
N ALA A 40 -1.84 0.88 11.47
CA ALA A 40 -2.79 1.93 11.13
C ALA A 40 -3.80 2.15 12.27
N GLU A 41 -4.38 1.09 12.82
CA GLU A 41 -5.31 1.15 13.96
C GLU A 41 -4.66 1.78 15.20
N ALA A 42 -3.42 1.38 15.54
CA ALA A 42 -2.67 1.91 16.68
C ALA A 42 -2.44 3.42 16.58
N HIS A 43 -2.40 3.98 15.36
CA HIS A 43 -2.20 5.40 15.10
C HIS A 43 -3.48 6.14 14.69
N GLY A 44 -4.65 5.49 14.74
CA GLY A 44 -5.93 6.09 14.33
C GLY A 44 -5.97 6.47 12.85
N LEU A 45 -5.28 5.71 11.99
CA LEU A 45 -5.20 5.92 10.56
C LEU A 45 -6.12 4.96 9.81
N ARG A 46 -6.76 5.44 8.74
CA ARG A 46 -7.50 4.63 7.78
C ARG A 46 -6.69 4.47 6.50
N ILE A 47 -6.38 3.23 6.13
CA ILE A 47 -5.67 2.94 4.88
C ILE A 47 -6.60 3.26 3.70
N ARG A 48 -6.26 4.27 2.91
CA ARG A 48 -6.99 4.75 1.73
C ARG A 48 -6.46 4.12 0.45
N TYR A 49 -5.16 3.91 0.38
CA TYR A 49 -4.48 3.44 -0.80
C TYR A 49 -3.55 2.27 -0.49
N VAL A 50 -3.56 1.30 -1.39
CA VAL A 50 -2.54 0.26 -1.47
C VAL A 50 -1.82 0.45 -2.79
N ILE A 51 -0.60 0.96 -2.72
CA ILE A 51 0.20 1.33 -3.88
C ILE A 51 1.17 0.20 -4.13
N GLU A 52 1.21 -0.27 -5.36
CA GLU A 52 2.27 -1.16 -5.80
C GLU A 52 3.15 -0.43 -6.81
N THR A 53 4.45 -0.63 -6.67
CA THR A 53 5.44 0.00 -7.55
C THR A 53 5.55 -0.73 -8.89
N HIS A 54 5.40 -2.06 -8.89
CA HIS A 54 5.50 -2.91 -10.07
C HIS A 54 4.86 -4.30 -9.82
N LEU A 55 4.84 -5.14 -10.86
CA LEU A 55 4.52 -6.56 -10.70
C LEU A 55 5.73 -7.27 -10.09
N HIS A 56 5.62 -7.65 -8.82
CA HIS A 56 6.68 -8.34 -8.08
C HIS A 56 6.90 -9.75 -8.63
N ALA A 57 8.17 -10.16 -8.75
CA ALA A 57 8.58 -11.45 -9.31
C ALA A 57 9.09 -12.44 -8.24
N ASP A 58 9.24 -11.95 -7.01
CA ASP A 58 9.98 -12.55 -5.91
C ASP A 58 9.10 -12.77 -4.66
N PHE A 59 7.93 -12.14 -4.60
CA PHE A 59 6.92 -12.40 -3.56
C PHE A 59 5.49 -12.22 -4.08
N VAL A 60 4.53 -12.79 -3.34
CA VAL A 60 3.11 -12.55 -3.58
C VAL A 60 2.69 -11.34 -2.77
N SER A 61 2.30 -10.25 -3.43
CA SER A 61 1.83 -9.05 -2.73
C SER A 61 0.52 -9.28 -1.97
N GLY A 62 0.39 -8.59 -0.84
CA GLY A 62 -0.82 -8.50 -0.03
C GLY A 62 -1.88 -7.52 -0.55
N HIS A 63 -1.69 -6.86 -1.70
CA HIS A 63 -2.55 -5.76 -2.17
C HIS A 63 -4.05 -6.08 -2.15
N ARG A 64 -4.44 -7.26 -2.66
CA ARG A 64 -5.85 -7.67 -2.71
C ARG A 64 -6.43 -7.91 -1.32
N GLU A 65 -5.67 -8.59 -0.46
CA GLU A 65 -6.08 -8.91 0.91
C GLU A 65 -6.22 -7.62 1.73
N LEU A 66 -5.24 -6.72 1.64
CA LEU A 66 -5.26 -5.46 2.36
C LEU A 66 -6.41 -4.58 1.88
N ALA A 67 -6.65 -4.49 0.57
CA ALA A 67 -7.78 -3.76 0.01
C ALA A 67 -9.13 -4.34 0.47
N GLU A 68 -9.28 -5.67 0.48
CA GLU A 68 -10.51 -6.35 0.94
C GLU A 68 -10.79 -6.06 2.42
N ARG A 69 -9.77 -6.12 3.28
CA ARG A 69 -9.92 -5.89 4.72
C ARG A 69 -10.19 -4.43 5.10
N THR A 70 -9.67 -3.48 4.32
CA THR A 70 -9.69 -2.05 4.69
C THR A 70 -10.63 -1.20 3.84
N GLY A 71 -11.06 -1.72 2.69
CA GLY A 71 -11.76 -0.95 1.66
C GLY A 71 -10.85 0.02 0.90
N ALA A 72 -9.52 -0.11 1.02
CA ALA A 72 -8.56 0.74 0.34
C ALA A 72 -8.58 0.51 -1.19
N GLU A 73 -8.33 1.58 -1.94
CA GLU A 73 -8.18 1.50 -3.40
C GLU A 73 -6.77 1.02 -3.76
N ILE A 74 -6.70 -0.02 -4.59
CA ILE A 74 -5.42 -0.49 -5.14
C ILE A 74 -4.99 0.48 -6.24
N VAL A 75 -3.76 0.98 -6.16
CA VAL A 75 -3.18 1.92 -7.12
C VAL A 75 -1.98 1.28 -7.80
N PHE A 76 -1.96 1.35 -9.14
CA PHE A 76 -0.95 0.67 -9.95
C PHE A 76 -0.62 1.50 -11.19
N GLY A 77 0.61 1.37 -11.69
CA GLY A 77 1.02 2.05 -12.92
C GLY A 77 0.24 1.55 -14.14
N ALA A 78 -0.31 2.47 -14.93
CA ALA A 78 -1.11 2.16 -16.12
C ALA A 78 -0.35 1.37 -17.20
N ARG A 79 0.99 1.38 -17.16
CA ARG A 79 1.88 0.64 -18.08
C ARG A 79 2.06 -0.83 -17.73
N ALA A 80 1.64 -1.24 -16.55
CA ALA A 80 1.92 -2.58 -16.07
C ALA A 80 0.85 -3.60 -16.48
N GLU A 81 -0.21 -3.14 -17.16
CA GLU A 81 -1.23 -3.99 -17.80
C GLU A 81 -1.80 -5.06 -16.86
N ALA A 82 -1.91 -4.72 -15.57
CA ALA A 82 -2.43 -5.60 -14.55
C ALA A 82 -3.93 -5.89 -14.76
N GLU A 83 -4.34 -7.14 -14.59
CA GLU A 83 -5.72 -7.56 -14.88
C GLU A 83 -6.67 -7.42 -13.67
N PHE A 84 -6.14 -7.20 -12.47
CA PHE A 84 -6.98 -7.00 -11.28
C PHE A 84 -7.57 -5.58 -11.25
N PRO A 85 -8.74 -5.36 -10.61
CA PRO A 85 -9.28 -4.01 -10.45
C PRO A 85 -8.33 -3.10 -9.68
N HIS A 86 -7.96 -1.96 -10.28
CA HIS A 86 -7.09 -0.97 -9.67
C HIS A 86 -7.31 0.41 -10.31
N ARG A 87 -6.87 1.45 -9.62
CA ARG A 87 -6.70 2.78 -10.20
C ARG A 87 -5.40 2.81 -10.98
N ALA A 88 -5.51 2.85 -12.30
CA ALA A 88 -4.38 2.97 -13.21
C ALA A 88 -3.85 4.42 -13.22
N VAL A 89 -2.63 4.64 -12.72
CA VAL A 89 -1.99 5.95 -12.64
C VAL A 89 -0.89 6.15 -13.69
N ARG A 90 -0.66 7.40 -14.07
CA ARG A 90 0.34 7.84 -15.06
C ARG A 90 1.32 8.82 -14.43
N ASP A 91 2.38 9.11 -15.18
CA ASP A 91 3.31 10.18 -14.81
C ASP A 91 2.55 11.49 -14.59
N GLY A 92 2.85 12.16 -13.47
CA GLY A 92 2.18 13.40 -13.03
C GLY A 92 0.87 13.22 -12.27
N ASP A 93 0.33 12.00 -12.13
CA ASP A 93 -0.83 11.78 -11.26
C ASP A 93 -0.47 11.93 -9.78
N GLU A 94 -1.34 12.60 -9.03
CA GLU A 94 -1.16 12.81 -7.59
C GLU A 94 -2.11 11.93 -6.77
N LEU A 95 -1.58 11.37 -5.68
CA LEU A 95 -2.33 10.66 -4.63
C LEU A 95 -2.13 11.42 -3.34
N ARG A 96 -3.22 11.98 -2.79
CA ARG A 96 -3.18 12.73 -1.55
C ARG A 96 -3.54 11.85 -0.36
N VAL A 97 -2.73 11.85 0.68
CA VAL A 97 -2.97 11.15 1.95
C VAL A 97 -3.08 12.21 3.03
N GLY A 98 -4.28 12.56 3.46
CA GLY A 98 -4.49 13.70 4.35
C GLY A 98 -3.88 14.99 3.78
N HIS A 99 -2.90 15.54 4.47
CA HIS A 99 -2.19 16.78 4.08
C HIS A 99 -0.89 16.58 3.30
N VAL A 100 -0.55 15.34 2.94
CA VAL A 100 0.64 15.01 2.12
C VAL A 100 0.27 14.48 0.76
#